data_AF-A0A8T7EYV3-F1
#
_entry.id   AF-A0A8T7EYV3-F1
#
_cell.length_a   1.000
_cell.length_b   1.000
_cell.length_c   1.000
_cell.angle_alpha   90.00
_cell.angle_beta   90.00
_cell.angle_gamma   90.00
#
_symmetry.space_group_name_H-M   'P 1'
#
loop_
_entity.id
_entity.type
_entity.pdbx_description
1 polymer ?
#
loop_
_entity_poly.entity_id
_entity_poly.type
_entity_poly.pdbx_seq_one_letter_code
_entity_poly.pdbx_strand_id
1 'polypeptide(L)'
;MKSLKRGVLRATVVVVAVAMVFSAVGVSFAQGPLGDRGGNRGGHRGGLALVRIVTDTAAESVGMDTREFLRSAEAGQTLSDLITANGGDPAQVAADAKVEAEAQIDEALANERITEERAAELKAELDTKIQEILSHELGQRVINARVNFGLRRIVMDVITESTGLEAQDVRQELRDGKSLATIITENGGDVAAVKAQIISDATEQINQAVTDGKLSQEDADTLLAELDAHVDELLNFSRMSV
;
A
#
# COMPACT_ATOMS: atom_id res chain seq x y z
N MET A 1 -27.31 -50.65 20.45
CA MET A 1 -26.85 -49.63 21.41
C MET A 1 -25.40 -49.87 21.77
N LYS A 2 -24.46 -49.08 21.22
CA LYS A 2 -23.23 -48.63 21.91
C LYS A 2 -22.51 -47.64 20.99
N SER A 3 -22.63 -46.36 21.34
CA SER A 3 -21.95 -45.25 20.70
C SER A 3 -20.44 -45.31 20.98
N LEU A 4 -19.63 -45.29 19.92
CA LEU A 4 -18.19 -45.09 20.03
C LEU A 4 -17.92 -43.59 20.13
N LYS A 5 -17.35 -43.18 21.27
CA LYS A 5 -16.96 -41.81 21.60
C LYS A 5 -15.85 -41.35 20.66
N ARG A 6 -16.04 -40.20 20.02
CA ARG A 6 -15.01 -39.47 19.26
C ARG A 6 -13.94 -38.98 20.24
N GLY A 7 -12.71 -39.47 20.09
CA GLY A 7 -11.54 -38.94 20.79
C GLY A 7 -11.09 -37.64 20.11
N VAL A 8 -11.13 -36.53 20.85
CA VAL A 8 -10.55 -35.26 20.43
C VAL A 8 -9.04 -35.34 20.71
N LEU A 9 -8.23 -35.42 19.66
CA LEU A 9 -6.78 -35.26 19.75
C LEU A 9 -6.50 -33.78 20.09
N ARG A 10 -5.98 -33.53 21.29
CA ARG A 10 -5.44 -32.21 21.66
C ARG A 10 -4.05 -32.09 21.03
N ALA A 11 -3.93 -31.32 19.96
CA ALA A 11 -2.66 -30.91 19.40
C ALA A 11 -1.94 -30.04 20.46
N THR A 12 -0.84 -30.56 20.99
CA THR A 12 0.02 -29.85 21.94
C THR A 12 1.02 -29.07 21.09
N VAL A 13 0.80 -27.77 20.92
CA VAL A 13 1.76 -26.87 20.27
C VAL A 13 2.88 -26.59 21.26
N VAL A 14 4.09 -27.01 20.91
CA VAL A 14 5.31 -26.76 21.68
C VAL A 14 5.76 -25.33 21.39
N VAL A 15 5.68 -24.48 22.41
CA VAL A 15 6.17 -23.09 22.38
C VAL A 15 7.70 -23.12 22.52
N VAL A 16 8.42 -22.74 21.46
CA VAL A 16 9.84 -22.41 21.54
C VAL A 16 9.95 -20.89 21.53
N ALA A 17 10.04 -20.29 22.71
CA ALA A 17 10.38 -18.88 22.86
C ALA A 17 11.88 -18.72 22.57
N VAL A 18 12.23 -18.19 21.39
CA VAL A 18 13.58 -17.74 21.09
C VAL A 18 13.75 -16.35 21.69
N ALA A 19 14.30 -16.28 22.90
CA ALA A 19 14.78 -15.02 23.46
C ALA A 19 16.03 -14.58 22.69
N MET A 20 15.88 -13.72 21.68
CA MET A 20 17.02 -13.04 21.05
C MET A 20 17.50 -11.92 21.97
N VAL A 21 18.66 -12.15 22.59
CA VAL A 21 19.46 -11.14 23.27
C VAL A 21 19.99 -10.19 22.20
N PHE A 22 19.34 -9.04 22.01
CA PHE A 22 19.96 -7.94 21.27
C PHE A 22 21.15 -7.43 22.07
N SER A 23 22.34 -7.73 21.56
CA SER A 23 23.59 -7.20 22.08
C SER A 23 23.62 -5.71 21.76
N ALA A 24 23.69 -4.87 22.79
CA ALA A 24 23.84 -3.43 22.67
C ALA A 24 25.05 -3.07 21.80
N VAL A 25 24.80 -2.54 20.59
CA VAL A 25 25.81 -1.77 19.87
C VAL A 25 25.75 -0.36 20.42
N GLY A 26 26.60 -0.08 21.41
CA GLY A 26 26.83 1.26 21.91
C GLY A 26 27.42 2.13 20.81
N VAL A 27 26.64 3.10 20.33
CA VAL A 27 27.18 4.20 19.52
C VAL A 27 27.42 5.37 20.47
N SER A 28 28.68 5.56 20.87
CA SER A 28 29.10 6.71 21.66
C SER A 28 28.98 7.99 20.82
N PHE A 29 28.10 8.91 21.20
CA PHE A 29 28.14 10.27 20.68
C PHE A 29 28.99 11.14 21.59
N ALA A 30 30.14 11.57 21.05
CA ALA A 30 31.01 12.57 21.62
C ALA A 30 30.25 13.90 21.79
N GLN A 31 30.38 14.49 22.98
CA GLN A 31 29.95 15.84 23.28
C GLN A 31 30.74 16.86 22.45
N GLY A 32 30.03 17.73 21.73
CA GLY A 32 30.55 18.96 21.13
C GLY A 32 29.46 20.05 21.19
N PRO A 33 29.78 21.34 21.33
CA PRO A 33 28.85 22.34 21.82
C PRO A 33 27.82 22.75 20.78
N LEU A 34 26.61 23.01 21.28
CA LEU A 34 25.41 23.40 20.56
C LEU A 34 25.59 24.72 19.81
N GLY A 35 25.58 24.64 18.48
CA GLY A 35 25.31 25.75 17.57
C GLY A 35 23.87 25.70 17.10
N ASP A 36 23.12 26.70 17.52
CA ASP A 36 21.81 27.17 17.07
C ASP A 36 21.36 26.69 15.68
N ARG A 37 20.17 26.07 15.63
CA ARG A 37 19.22 26.17 14.51
C ARG A 37 17.82 25.80 14.98
N GLY A 38 17.04 26.84 15.27
CA GLY A 38 15.59 26.75 15.44
C GLY A 38 14.87 26.16 14.22
N GLY A 39 13.73 25.52 14.48
CA GLY A 39 12.88 24.95 13.45
C GLY A 39 11.70 24.17 14.03
N ASN A 40 10.68 24.90 14.47
CA ASN A 40 9.34 24.43 14.79
C ASN A 40 8.82 23.35 13.81
N ARG A 41 8.70 22.09 14.28
CA ARG A 41 7.85 21.03 13.70
C ARG A 41 7.33 20.10 14.80
N GLY A 42 6.63 20.66 15.78
CA GLY A 42 5.78 19.89 16.70
C GLY A 42 4.43 19.62 16.03
N GLY A 43 4.00 18.35 15.94
CA GLY A 43 2.59 18.05 15.65
C GLY A 43 2.24 16.71 14.98
N HIS A 44 3.15 16.06 14.24
CA HIS A 44 2.73 14.94 13.35
C HIS A 44 3.57 13.66 13.42
N ARG A 45 4.46 13.50 14.41
CA ARG A 45 5.43 12.38 14.42
C ARG A 45 5.00 11.14 15.20
N GLY A 46 3.98 11.22 16.06
CA GLY A 46 3.57 10.09 16.91
C GLY A 46 2.93 8.93 16.13
N GLY A 47 1.96 9.21 15.25
CA GLY A 47 1.27 8.17 14.47
C GLY A 47 2.16 7.49 13.44
N LEU A 48 3.08 8.24 12.82
CA LEU A 48 4.06 7.72 11.86
C LEU A 48 5.10 6.80 12.51
N ALA A 49 5.42 6.99 13.79
CA ALA A 49 6.34 6.12 14.51
C ALA A 49 5.72 4.76 14.83
N LEU A 50 4.49 4.73 15.33
CA LEU A 50 3.81 3.47 15.69
C LEU A 50 3.52 2.60 14.46
N VAL A 51 3.07 3.21 13.35
CA VAL A 51 2.86 2.48 12.08
C VAL A 51 4.15 1.82 11.64
N ARG A 52 5.30 2.51 11.76
CA ARG A 52 6.59 1.94 11.42
C ARG A 52 6.96 0.76 12.33
N ILE A 53 6.81 0.89 13.65
CA ILE A 53 7.08 -0.20 14.60
C ILE A 53 6.27 -1.45 14.22
N VAL A 54 4.95 -1.30 14.02
CA VAL A 54 4.07 -2.44 13.71
C VAL A 54 4.45 -3.08 12.37
N THR A 55 4.75 -2.27 11.35
CA THR A 55 5.13 -2.79 10.01
C THR A 55 6.52 -3.43 9.97
N ASP A 56 7.50 -2.87 10.67
CA ASP A 56 8.84 -3.47 10.80
C ASP A 56 8.76 -4.79 11.59
N THR A 57 8.03 -4.80 12.73
CA THR A 57 7.81 -6.02 13.54
C THR A 57 7.10 -7.11 12.73
N ALA A 58 6.09 -6.74 11.94
CA ALA A 58 5.38 -7.66 11.06
C ALA A 58 6.31 -8.33 10.05
N ALA A 59 7.17 -7.55 9.37
CA ALA A 59 8.12 -8.06 8.39
C ALA A 59 9.19 -8.96 9.03
N GLU A 60 9.72 -8.55 10.19
CA GLU A 60 10.67 -9.35 10.96
C GLU A 60 10.07 -10.68 11.42
N SER A 61 8.81 -10.71 11.84
CA SER A 61 8.12 -11.93 12.30
C SER A 61 8.03 -13.03 11.24
N VAL A 62 8.02 -12.64 9.96
CA VAL A 62 7.99 -13.56 8.81
C VAL A 62 9.34 -13.66 8.09
N GLY A 63 10.38 -13.01 8.64
CA GLY A 63 11.75 -13.07 8.12
C GLY A 63 11.95 -12.35 6.78
N MET A 64 11.21 -11.27 6.51
CA MET A 64 11.27 -10.51 5.27
C MET A 64 11.79 -9.08 5.49
N ASP A 65 12.32 -8.45 4.43
CA ASP A 65 12.54 -7.00 4.43
C ASP A 65 11.20 -6.26 4.42
N THR A 66 11.06 -5.17 5.19
CA THR A 66 9.79 -4.43 5.30
C THR A 66 9.22 -4.00 3.94
N ARG A 67 10.07 -3.59 2.98
CA ARG A 67 9.58 -3.21 1.64
C ARG A 67 9.15 -4.42 0.83
N GLU A 68 9.82 -5.55 0.97
CA GLU A 68 9.42 -6.80 0.31
C GLU A 68 8.11 -7.34 0.90
N PHE A 69 8.02 -7.38 2.22
CA PHE A 69 6.83 -7.75 2.96
C PHE A 69 5.62 -6.92 2.51
N LEU A 70 5.70 -5.60 2.55
CA LEU A 70 4.61 -4.72 2.10
C LEU A 70 4.33 -4.79 0.59
N ARG A 71 5.29 -5.21 -0.24
CA ARG A 71 5.06 -5.45 -1.68
C ARG A 71 4.30 -6.74 -1.95
N SER A 72 4.37 -7.71 -1.03
CA SER A 72 3.57 -8.94 -1.12
C SER A 72 2.09 -8.72 -0.78
N ALA A 73 1.72 -7.52 -0.32
CA ALA A 73 0.35 -7.16 -0.02
C ALA A 73 -0.54 -7.18 -1.27
N GLU A 74 -1.65 -7.92 -1.16
CA GLU A 74 -2.73 -7.93 -2.13
C GLU A 74 -3.70 -6.76 -1.87
N ALA A 75 -4.50 -6.40 -2.88
CA ALA A 75 -5.48 -5.33 -2.76
C ALA A 75 -6.55 -5.67 -1.70
N GLY A 76 -6.92 -4.69 -0.87
CA GLY A 76 -7.89 -4.89 0.21
C GLY A 76 -7.37 -5.73 1.38
N GLN A 77 -6.13 -6.24 1.31
CA GLN A 77 -5.53 -7.03 2.37
C GLN A 77 -5.20 -6.13 3.58
N THR A 78 -5.56 -6.59 4.78
CA THR A 78 -5.10 -5.95 6.01
C THR A 78 -3.66 -6.35 6.32
N LEU A 79 -2.98 -5.59 7.18
CA LEU A 79 -1.66 -6.00 7.67
C LEU A 79 -1.72 -7.36 8.40
N SER A 80 -2.83 -7.65 9.10
CA SER A 80 -3.06 -8.96 9.74
C SER A 80 -3.15 -10.11 8.73
N ASP A 81 -3.87 -9.89 7.64
CA ASP A 81 -3.99 -10.89 6.58
C ASP A 81 -2.64 -11.12 5.89
N LEU A 82 -1.87 -10.05 5.68
CA LEU A 82 -0.53 -10.12 5.10
C LEU A 82 0.46 -10.90 5.98
N ILE A 83 0.44 -10.66 7.30
CA ILE A 83 1.23 -11.41 8.27
C ILE A 83 0.85 -12.90 8.20
N THR A 84 -0.45 -13.20 8.22
CA THR A 84 -0.97 -14.58 8.20
C THR A 84 -0.61 -15.30 6.91
N ALA A 85 -0.74 -14.64 5.75
CA ALA A 85 -0.41 -15.18 4.44
C ALA A 85 1.07 -15.57 4.32
N ASN A 86 1.95 -14.85 5.02
CA ASN A 86 3.38 -15.12 5.08
C ASN A 86 3.79 -16.03 6.26
N GLY A 87 2.82 -16.66 6.93
CA GLY A 87 3.06 -17.64 7.99
C GLY A 87 3.37 -17.06 9.38
N GLY A 88 3.12 -15.76 9.58
CA GLY A 88 3.26 -15.09 10.87
C GLY A 88 1.97 -15.15 11.72
N ASP A 89 2.06 -14.66 12.96
CA ASP A 89 0.93 -14.54 13.88
C ASP A 89 0.66 -13.05 14.19
N PRO A 90 -0.46 -12.47 13.73
CA PRO A 90 -0.81 -11.08 13.99
C PRO A 90 -0.92 -10.73 15.48
N ALA A 91 -1.33 -11.68 16.33
CA ALA A 91 -1.44 -11.46 17.77
C ALA A 91 -0.06 -11.34 18.41
N GLN A 92 0.90 -12.14 17.94
CA GLN A 92 2.30 -12.06 18.39
C GLN A 92 2.93 -10.74 17.93
N VAL A 93 2.71 -10.35 16.67
CA VAL A 93 3.17 -9.04 16.15
C VAL A 93 2.59 -7.88 16.96
N ALA A 94 1.32 -7.94 17.36
CA ALA A 94 0.71 -6.92 18.21
C ALA A 94 1.40 -6.80 19.57
N ALA A 95 1.71 -7.94 20.20
CA ALA A 95 2.39 -7.98 21.49
C ALA A 95 3.82 -7.44 21.41
N ASP A 96 4.56 -7.84 20.39
CA ASP A 96 5.96 -7.42 20.20
C ASP A 96 6.05 -5.93 19.83
N ALA A 97 5.16 -5.45 18.96
CA ALA A 97 5.06 -4.03 18.62
C ALA A 97 4.68 -3.15 19.82
N LYS A 98 3.87 -3.67 20.75
CA LYS A 98 3.53 -2.97 21.99
C LYS A 98 4.75 -2.81 22.89
N VAL A 99 5.52 -3.88 23.09
CA VAL A 99 6.73 -3.84 23.93
C VAL A 99 7.72 -2.80 23.39
N GLU A 100 7.97 -2.80 22.08
CA GLU A 100 8.86 -1.84 21.43
C GLU A 100 8.32 -0.40 21.54
N ALA A 101 7.01 -0.19 21.34
CA ALA A 101 6.40 1.12 21.48
C ALA A 101 6.45 1.66 22.92
N GLU A 102 6.26 0.80 23.94
CA GLU A 102 6.41 1.17 25.34
C GLU A 102 7.84 1.59 25.67
N ALA A 103 8.84 0.87 25.14
CA ALA A 103 10.24 1.21 25.30
C ALA A 103 10.58 2.59 24.70
N GLN A 104 10.07 2.89 23.50
CA GLN A 104 10.29 4.20 22.87
C GLN A 104 9.59 5.35 23.62
N ILE A 105 8.42 5.09 24.22
CA ILE A 105 7.72 6.06 25.08
C ILE A 105 8.54 6.31 26.35
N ASP A 106 9.07 5.26 26.99
CA ASP A 106 9.91 5.40 28.19
C ASP A 106 11.23 6.11 27.90
N GLU A 107 11.86 5.85 26.76
CA GLU A 107 13.05 6.59 26.32
C GLU A 107 12.71 8.06 26.06
N ALA A 108 11.57 8.36 25.45
CA ALA A 108 11.14 9.75 25.24
C ALA A 108 10.87 10.46 26.57
N LEU A 109 10.32 9.77 27.57
CA LEU A 109 10.11 10.28 28.92
C LEU A 109 11.44 10.54 29.64
N ALA A 110 12.37 9.58 29.61
CA ALA A 110 13.70 9.70 30.22
C ALA A 110 14.54 10.83 29.61
N ASN A 111 14.34 11.11 28.32
CA ASN A 111 14.96 12.23 27.61
C ASN A 111 14.16 13.54 27.74
N GLU A 112 13.15 13.59 28.61
CA GLU A 112 12.29 14.77 28.86
C GLU A 112 11.61 15.32 27.59
N ARG A 113 11.41 14.48 26.57
CA ARG A 113 10.75 14.86 25.31
C ARG A 113 9.22 14.83 25.43
N ILE A 114 8.69 14.12 26.41
CA ILE A 114 7.27 14.02 26.76
C ILE A 114 7.10 14.09 28.28
N THR A 115 5.88 14.43 28.74
CA THR A 115 5.55 14.43 30.18
C THR A 115 5.11 13.04 30.64
N GLU A 116 5.11 12.81 31.96
CA GLU A 116 4.58 11.58 32.57
C GLU A 116 3.10 11.35 32.21
N GLU A 117 2.27 12.40 32.24
CA GLU A 117 0.85 12.26 31.86
C GLU A 117 0.71 11.85 30.40
N ARG A 118 1.53 12.42 29.52
CA ARG A 118 1.49 12.08 28.09
C ARG A 118 2.00 10.67 27.82
N ALA A 119 3.03 10.21 28.54
CA ALA A 119 3.51 8.84 28.45
C ALA A 119 2.43 7.84 28.87
N ALA A 120 1.74 8.10 29.98
CA ALA A 120 0.65 7.26 30.47
C ALA A 120 -0.53 7.20 29.48
N GLU A 121 -0.93 8.35 28.92
CA GLU A 121 -1.99 8.43 27.91
C GLU A 121 -1.62 7.64 26.64
N LEU A 122 -0.39 7.81 26.14
CA LEU A 122 0.08 7.08 24.96
C LEU A 122 0.08 5.56 25.20
N LYS A 123 0.58 5.10 26.36
CA LYS A 123 0.60 3.68 26.73
C LYS A 123 -0.80 3.09 26.85
N ALA A 124 -1.76 3.85 27.38
CA ALA A 124 -3.15 3.41 27.48
C ALA A 124 -3.84 3.22 26.12
N GLU A 125 -3.42 3.97 25.10
CA GLU A 125 -3.98 3.90 23.75
C GLU A 125 -3.25 2.91 22.82
N LEU A 126 -2.10 2.37 23.22
CA LEU A 126 -1.26 1.53 22.35
C LEU A 126 -2.01 0.31 21.84
N ASP A 127 -2.70 -0.42 22.72
CA ASP A 127 -3.43 -1.63 22.33
C ASP A 127 -4.44 -1.34 21.21
N THR A 128 -5.27 -0.31 21.40
CA THR A 128 -6.27 0.10 20.41
C THR A 128 -5.62 0.50 19.10
N LYS A 129 -4.57 1.34 19.14
CA LYS A 129 -3.92 1.85 17.92
C LYS A 129 -3.18 0.77 17.16
N ILE A 130 -2.55 -0.18 17.85
CA ILE A 130 -1.89 -1.33 17.21
C ILE A 130 -2.94 -2.19 16.50
N GLN A 131 -4.08 -2.46 17.15
CA GLN A 131 -5.17 -3.20 16.53
C GLN A 131 -5.77 -2.46 15.33
N GLU A 132 -5.94 -1.13 15.43
CA GLU A 132 -6.37 -0.29 14.31
C GLU A 132 -5.40 -0.40 13.13
N ILE A 133 -4.08 -0.34 13.36
CA ILE A 133 -3.07 -0.48 12.30
C ILE A 133 -3.11 -1.87 11.67
N LEU A 134 -3.19 -2.92 12.49
CA LEU A 134 -3.25 -4.31 12.03
C LEU A 134 -4.51 -4.63 11.24
N SER A 135 -5.63 -4.00 11.60
CA SER A 135 -6.94 -4.18 10.97
C SER A 135 -7.19 -3.20 9.83
N HIS A 136 -6.35 -2.17 9.67
CA HIS A 136 -6.49 -1.23 8.58
C HIS A 136 -6.09 -1.89 7.27
N GLU A 137 -6.95 -1.75 6.25
CA GLU A 137 -6.59 -2.15 4.89
C GLU A 137 -5.33 -1.42 4.46
N LEU A 138 -4.33 -2.16 3.97
CA LEU A 138 -3.14 -1.58 3.39
C LEU A 138 -3.57 -0.81 2.13
N GLY A 139 -3.60 0.51 2.27
CA GLY A 139 -4.62 1.32 1.62
C GLY A 139 -4.76 1.20 0.10
N GLN A 140 -5.98 1.51 -0.32
CA GLN A 140 -6.46 2.02 -1.62
C GLN A 140 -5.55 3.03 -2.38
N ARG A 141 -4.34 3.36 -1.87
CA ARG A 141 -3.32 4.15 -2.57
C ARG A 141 -2.49 3.34 -3.56
N VAL A 142 -2.46 2.01 -3.46
CA VAL A 142 -1.78 1.18 -4.48
C VAL A 142 -2.68 1.00 -5.71
N ILE A 143 -4.00 0.89 -5.52
CA ILE A 143 -4.97 0.58 -6.58
C ILE A 143 -5.15 1.77 -7.55
N ASN A 144 -5.39 2.98 -7.05
CA ASN A 144 -5.55 4.17 -7.91
C ASN A 144 -4.25 4.61 -8.61
N ALA A 145 -3.09 4.20 -8.11
CA ALA A 145 -1.80 4.50 -8.73
C ALA A 145 -1.39 3.47 -9.79
N ARG A 146 -1.84 2.20 -9.68
CA ARG A 146 -1.41 1.12 -10.57
C ARG A 146 -2.26 1.00 -11.83
N VAL A 147 -3.55 1.33 -11.77
CA VAL A 147 -4.46 1.34 -12.95
C VAL A 147 -4.23 2.56 -13.84
N ASN A 148 -3.95 3.73 -13.24
CA ASN A 148 -3.86 5.00 -13.98
C ASN A 148 -2.51 5.22 -14.69
N PHE A 149 -1.46 4.47 -14.34
CA PHE A 149 -0.11 4.64 -14.89
C PHE A 149 0.14 3.91 -16.23
N GLY A 150 -0.63 2.86 -16.54
CA GLY A 150 -0.54 2.12 -17.81
C GLY A 150 -1.56 2.59 -18.85
N LEU A 151 -2.84 2.69 -18.47
CA LEU A 151 -3.93 2.94 -19.41
C LEU A 151 -3.79 4.28 -20.14
N ARG A 152 -3.41 5.35 -19.43
CA ARG A 152 -3.18 6.67 -20.04
C ARG A 152 -2.07 6.66 -21.08
N ARG A 153 -1.07 5.80 -20.90
CA ARG A 153 0.02 5.63 -21.86
C ARG A 153 -0.49 4.90 -23.10
N ILE A 154 -1.17 3.76 -22.93
CA ILE A 154 -1.79 2.99 -24.02
C ILE A 154 -2.70 3.88 -24.86
N VAL A 155 -3.61 4.61 -24.20
CA VAL A 155 -4.54 5.54 -24.85
C VAL A 155 -3.80 6.56 -25.71
N MET A 156 -2.74 7.17 -25.16
CA MET A 156 -1.95 8.15 -25.90
C MET A 156 -1.22 7.51 -27.09
N ASP A 157 -0.56 6.38 -26.87
CA ASP A 157 0.21 5.67 -27.90
C ASP A 157 -0.72 5.28 -29.08
N VAL A 158 -1.86 4.63 -28.81
CA VAL A 158 -2.85 4.24 -29.83
C VAL A 158 -3.44 5.45 -30.57
N ILE A 159 -3.71 6.54 -29.87
CA ILE A 159 -4.24 7.77 -30.50
C ILE A 159 -3.20 8.39 -31.42
N THR A 160 -1.95 8.50 -30.99
CA THR A 160 -0.89 9.04 -31.84
C THR A 160 -0.64 8.17 -33.08
N GLU A 161 -0.69 6.84 -32.93
CA GLU A 161 -0.55 5.92 -34.06
C GLU A 161 -1.74 5.99 -35.04
N SER A 162 -2.97 6.09 -34.53
CA SER A 162 -4.17 6.13 -35.37
C SER A 162 -4.41 7.46 -36.07
N THR A 163 -4.01 8.57 -35.45
CA THR A 163 -4.22 9.94 -35.98
C THR A 163 -2.99 10.51 -36.68
N GLY A 164 -1.81 9.95 -36.43
CA GLY A 164 -0.53 10.48 -36.88
C GLY A 164 -0.09 11.76 -36.15
N LEU A 165 -0.81 12.17 -35.09
CA LEU A 165 -0.45 13.31 -34.28
C LEU A 165 0.71 12.98 -33.33
N GLU A 166 1.49 14.00 -32.98
CA GLU A 166 2.46 13.89 -31.89
C GLU A 166 1.74 14.00 -30.54
N ALA A 167 2.24 13.32 -29.52
CA ALA A 167 1.65 13.33 -28.18
C ALA A 167 1.57 14.75 -27.56
N GLN A 168 2.42 15.68 -27.99
CA GLN A 168 2.37 17.08 -27.54
C GLN A 168 1.16 17.82 -28.11
N ASP A 169 0.76 17.51 -29.35
CA ASP A 169 -0.34 18.15 -30.04
C ASP A 169 -1.67 17.64 -29.48
N VAL A 170 -1.79 16.32 -29.28
CA VAL A 170 -2.95 15.72 -28.58
C VAL A 170 -3.14 16.36 -27.19
N ARG A 171 -2.06 16.54 -26.42
CA ARG A 171 -2.14 17.20 -25.11
C ARG A 171 -2.53 18.67 -25.20
N GLN A 172 -2.14 19.36 -26.27
CA GLN A 172 -2.54 20.74 -26.49
C GLN A 172 -4.04 20.82 -26.78
N GLU A 173 -4.56 19.99 -27.67
CA GLU A 173 -5.98 19.93 -28.00
C GLU A 173 -6.85 19.58 -26.79
N LEU A 174 -6.38 18.67 -25.92
CA LEU A 174 -7.01 18.38 -24.63
C LEU A 174 -7.04 19.60 -23.68
N ARG A 175 -5.97 20.41 -23.68
CA ARG A 175 -5.94 21.68 -22.89
C ARG A 175 -6.91 22.70 -23.45
N ASP A 176 -7.11 22.70 -24.76
CA ASP A 176 -8.05 23.56 -25.46
C ASP A 176 -9.51 23.10 -25.26
N GLY A 177 -9.72 21.99 -24.54
CA GLY A 177 -11.03 21.53 -24.08
C GLY A 177 -11.65 20.45 -24.96
N LYS A 178 -10.96 19.96 -25.99
CA LYS A 178 -11.47 18.84 -26.79
C LYS A 178 -11.41 17.52 -26.01
N SER A 179 -12.30 16.60 -26.32
CA SER A 179 -12.18 15.20 -25.89
C SER A 179 -11.29 14.42 -26.86
N LEU A 180 -10.76 13.28 -26.42
CA LEU A 180 -9.96 12.40 -27.29
C LEU A 180 -10.79 11.89 -28.47
N ALA A 181 -12.06 11.55 -28.26
CA ALA A 181 -12.98 11.14 -29.33
C ALA A 181 -13.11 12.21 -30.43
N THR A 182 -13.21 13.49 -30.04
CA THR A 182 -13.23 14.60 -30.99
C THR A 182 -11.90 14.70 -31.75
N ILE A 183 -10.77 14.63 -31.03
CA ILE A 183 -9.42 14.71 -31.64
C ILE A 183 -9.23 13.59 -32.67
N ILE A 184 -9.61 12.35 -32.32
CA ILE A 184 -9.55 11.19 -33.22
C ILE A 184 -10.38 11.45 -34.49
N THR A 185 -11.64 11.87 -34.33
CA THR A 185 -12.57 12.08 -35.44
C THR A 185 -12.09 13.20 -36.38
N GLU A 186 -11.62 14.32 -35.82
CA GLU A 186 -11.14 15.47 -36.62
C GLU A 186 -9.87 15.15 -37.42
N ASN A 187 -9.07 14.20 -36.94
CA ASN A 187 -7.86 13.74 -37.62
C ASN A 187 -8.08 12.47 -38.46
N GLY A 188 -9.34 12.14 -38.77
CA GLY A 188 -9.69 11.06 -39.68
C GLY A 188 -9.58 9.65 -39.11
N GLY A 189 -9.42 9.52 -37.79
CA GLY A 189 -9.42 8.23 -37.10
C GLY A 189 -10.83 7.71 -36.81
N ASP A 190 -10.95 6.40 -36.61
CA ASP A 190 -12.17 5.73 -36.18
C ASP A 190 -12.15 5.51 -34.67
N VAL A 191 -13.00 6.24 -33.95
CA VAL A 191 -13.10 6.17 -32.48
C VAL A 191 -13.41 4.74 -31.99
N ALA A 192 -14.25 4.00 -32.71
CA ALA A 192 -14.61 2.63 -32.33
C ALA A 192 -13.43 1.67 -32.49
N ALA A 193 -12.69 1.79 -33.59
CA ALA A 193 -11.47 1.01 -33.81
C ALA A 193 -10.38 1.34 -32.78
N VAL A 194 -10.20 2.63 -32.47
CA VAL A 194 -9.25 3.09 -31.43
C VAL A 194 -9.65 2.57 -30.05
N LYS A 195 -10.94 2.64 -29.68
CA LYS A 195 -11.45 2.07 -28.42
C LYS A 195 -11.12 0.57 -28.33
N ALA A 196 -11.43 -0.19 -29.38
CA ALA A 196 -11.17 -1.63 -29.41
C ALA A 196 -9.68 -1.96 -29.24
N GLN A 197 -8.80 -1.20 -29.89
CA GLN A 197 -7.35 -1.38 -29.75
C GLN A 197 -6.87 -1.08 -28.32
N ILE A 198 -7.32 0.02 -27.72
CA ILE A 198 -7.00 0.38 -26.33
C ILE A 198 -7.41 -0.74 -25.36
N ILE A 199 -8.63 -1.29 -25.52
CA ILE A 199 -9.13 -2.37 -24.68
C ILE A 199 -8.28 -3.64 -24.85
N SER A 200 -7.90 -3.98 -26.08
CA SER A 200 -7.03 -5.12 -26.38
C SER A 200 -5.68 -4.99 -25.68
N ASP A 201 -4.99 -3.86 -25.87
CA ASP A 201 -3.66 -3.63 -25.33
C ASP A 201 -3.67 -3.55 -23.80
N ALA A 202 -4.71 -2.94 -23.23
CA ALA A 202 -4.89 -2.90 -21.78
C ALA A 202 -5.17 -4.29 -21.19
N THR A 203 -5.97 -5.10 -21.88
CA THR A 203 -6.24 -6.50 -21.48
C THR A 203 -4.96 -7.32 -21.47
N GLU A 204 -4.11 -7.17 -22.50
CA GLU A 204 -2.81 -7.86 -22.54
C GLU A 204 -1.90 -7.44 -21.39
N GLN A 205 -1.81 -6.14 -21.09
CA GLN A 205 -1.00 -5.66 -19.96
C GLN A 205 -1.53 -6.14 -18.61
N ILE A 206 -2.85 -6.18 -18.42
CA ILE A 206 -3.47 -6.72 -17.21
C ILE A 206 -3.10 -8.19 -17.04
N ASN A 207 -3.28 -9.01 -18.10
CA ASN A 207 -2.92 -10.43 -18.06
C ASN A 207 -1.42 -10.68 -17.84
N GLN A 208 -0.56 -9.83 -18.42
CA GLN A 208 0.88 -9.90 -18.19
C GLN A 208 1.23 -9.53 -16.75
N ALA A 209 0.56 -8.53 -16.17
CA ALA A 209 0.75 -8.18 -14.76
C ALA A 209 0.35 -9.32 -13.82
N VAL A 210 -0.68 -10.09 -14.17
CA VAL A 210 -1.05 -11.32 -13.45
C VAL A 210 0.05 -12.38 -13.57
N THR A 211 0.52 -12.62 -14.79
CA THR A 211 1.58 -13.61 -15.05
C THR A 211 2.89 -13.27 -14.32
N ASP A 212 3.22 -11.98 -14.26
CA ASP A 212 4.39 -11.45 -13.56
C ASP A 212 4.24 -11.46 -12.04
N GLY A 213 3.09 -11.87 -11.49
CA GLY A 213 2.78 -11.82 -10.06
C GLY A 213 2.64 -10.39 -9.51
N LYS A 214 2.43 -9.41 -10.39
CA LYS A 214 2.25 -7.98 -10.03
C LYS A 214 0.77 -7.62 -9.81
N LEU A 215 -0.16 -8.50 -10.17
CA LEU A 215 -1.59 -8.32 -10.05
C LEU A 215 -2.22 -9.67 -9.69
N SER A 216 -3.21 -9.67 -8.79
CA SER A 216 -3.97 -10.89 -8.50
C SER A 216 -4.97 -11.18 -9.64
N GLN A 217 -5.45 -12.43 -9.74
CA GLN A 217 -6.49 -12.77 -10.72
C GLN A 217 -7.82 -12.05 -10.43
N GLU A 218 -8.21 -11.93 -9.16
CA GLU A 218 -9.45 -11.28 -8.75
C GLU A 218 -9.45 -9.77 -9.07
N ASP A 219 -8.30 -9.12 -8.87
CA ASP A 219 -8.11 -7.72 -9.27
C ASP A 219 -8.14 -7.57 -10.79
N ALA A 220 -7.50 -8.49 -11.53
CA ALA A 220 -7.53 -8.47 -12.98
C ALA A 220 -8.96 -8.62 -13.52
N ASP A 221 -9.74 -9.54 -12.96
CA ASP A 221 -11.14 -9.75 -13.33
C ASP A 221 -11.98 -8.48 -13.08
N THR A 222 -11.77 -7.82 -11.94
CA THR A 222 -12.42 -6.54 -11.62
C THR A 222 -12.04 -5.45 -12.62
N LEU A 223 -10.75 -5.31 -12.93
CA LEU A 223 -10.26 -4.33 -13.90
C LEU A 223 -10.80 -4.58 -15.30
N LEU A 224 -10.82 -5.84 -15.74
CA LEU A 224 -11.36 -6.23 -17.04
C LEU A 224 -12.86 -5.97 -17.13
N ALA A 225 -13.61 -6.17 -16.04
CA ALA A 225 -15.05 -5.90 -15.99
C ALA A 225 -15.37 -4.40 -16.14
N GLU A 226 -14.52 -3.52 -15.61
CA GLU A 226 -14.71 -2.06 -15.65
C GLU A 226 -13.97 -1.36 -16.80
N LEU A 227 -13.12 -2.09 -17.54
CA LEU A 227 -12.21 -1.55 -18.55
C LEU A 227 -12.95 -0.78 -19.65
N ASP A 228 -14.04 -1.36 -20.17
CA ASP A 228 -14.80 -0.76 -21.27
C ASP A 228 -15.37 0.61 -20.88
N ALA A 229 -15.98 0.69 -19.68
CA ALA A 229 -16.56 1.91 -19.15
C ALA A 229 -15.49 2.99 -18.87
N HIS A 230 -14.34 2.59 -18.33
CA HIS A 230 -13.23 3.52 -18.09
C HIS A 230 -12.62 4.06 -19.38
N VAL A 231 -12.47 3.22 -20.42
CA VAL A 231 -11.98 3.68 -21.72
C VAL A 231 -12.98 4.64 -22.36
N ASP A 232 -14.28 4.36 -22.26
CA ASP A 232 -15.32 5.29 -22.71
C ASP A 232 -15.26 6.63 -21.99
N GLU A 233 -15.11 6.62 -20.67
CA GLU A 233 -14.96 7.85 -19.89
C GLU A 233 -13.73 8.62 -20.36
N LEU A 234 -12.57 7.97 -20.51
CA LEU A 234 -11.33 8.62 -20.94
C LEU A 234 -11.45 9.23 -22.35
N LEU A 235 -12.08 8.50 -23.29
CA LEU A 235 -12.24 8.98 -24.66
C LEU A 235 -13.16 10.20 -24.74
N ASN A 236 -14.20 10.22 -23.91
CA ASN A 236 -15.22 11.27 -23.94
C ASN A 236 -14.97 12.40 -22.93
N PHE A 237 -14.00 12.23 -22.01
CA PHE A 237 -13.66 13.25 -21.03
C PHE A 237 -13.23 14.55 -21.70
N SER A 238 -13.94 15.63 -21.40
CA SER A 238 -13.60 17.00 -21.80
C SER A 238 -13.57 17.89 -20.57
N ARG A 239 -12.51 18.70 -20.44
CA ARG A 239 -12.29 19.62 -19.31
C ARG A 239 -13.31 20.77 -19.24
N MET A 240 -14.17 20.93 -20.26
CA MET A 240 -15.22 21.95 -20.32
C MET A 240 -16.62 21.45 -19.91
N SER A 241 -16.77 20.19 -19.48
CA SER A 241 -18.03 19.66 -18.95
C SER A 241 -18.27 20.08 -17.49
N VAL A 242 -18.47 21.38 -17.24
CA VAL A 242 -19.13 21.94 -16.02
C VAL A 242 -19.95 23.17 -16.42
#